data_AF-A0AAW1V172-F1
#
_entry.id   AF-A0AAW1V172-F1
#
_cell.length_a   1.000
_cell.length_b   1.000
_cell.length_c   1.000
_cell.angle_alpha   90.00
_cell.angle_beta   90.00
_cell.angle_gamma   90.00
#
_symmetry.space_group_name_H-M   'P 1'
#
loop_
_entity.id
_entity.type
_entity.pdbx_description
1 polymer ?
#
loop_
_entity_poly.entity_id
_entity_poly.type
_entity_poly.pdbx_seq_one_letter_code
_entity_poly.pdbx_strand_id
1 'polypeptide(L)'
;MPFRLPVNHVKFLKSDYEEPTDMEKHKKELLDSGKATFHEILREVDAQYGMCDGFNYGSNGRYATTTMKHVRKPVGPMELFRVPATESMNYGFWMADPVLKCDPWYKCRETFHRANCEIVKYVERGLQIDKMFRQ
;
A
#
# COMPACT_ATOMS: atom_id res chain seq x y z
N MET A 1 -13.08 -18.53 20.89
CA MET A 1 -14.17 -18.59 19.90
C MET A 1 -13.67 -17.94 18.61
N PRO A 2 -13.69 -18.61 17.45
CA PRO A 2 -13.35 -17.96 16.19
C PRO A 2 -14.46 -16.94 15.86
N PHE A 3 -14.09 -15.67 15.75
CA PHE A 3 -14.99 -14.57 15.44
C PHE A 3 -15.38 -14.68 13.96
N ARG A 4 -16.50 -15.36 13.66
CA ARG A 4 -17.10 -15.32 12.32
C ARG A 4 -17.76 -13.96 12.15
N LEU A 5 -17.16 -13.10 11.34
CA LEU A 5 -17.78 -11.85 10.90
C LEU A 5 -19.13 -12.15 10.21
N PRO A 6 -20.15 -11.29 10.39
CA PRO A 6 -21.48 -11.53 9.83
C PRO A 6 -21.46 -11.59 8.29
N VAL A 7 -22.30 -12.46 7.73
CA VAL A 7 -22.33 -12.91 6.32
C VAL A 7 -22.50 -11.79 5.27
N ASN A 8 -22.72 -10.53 5.70
CA ASN A 8 -22.97 -9.40 4.80
C ASN A 8 -21.71 -8.75 4.20
N HIS A 9 -20.49 -9.08 4.66
CA HIS A 9 -19.24 -8.50 4.13
C HIS A 9 -18.82 -9.05 2.75
N VAL A 10 -19.36 -10.19 2.34
CA VAL A 10 -19.05 -10.86 1.07
C VAL A 10 -19.44 -9.99 -0.15
N LYS A 11 -20.30 -8.99 0.04
CA LYS A 11 -20.73 -8.08 -1.04
C LYS A 11 -19.72 -6.99 -1.39
N PHE A 12 -18.75 -6.71 -0.53
CA PHE A 12 -17.79 -5.62 -0.72
C PHE A 12 -16.45 -6.06 -1.33
N LEU A 13 -16.02 -7.28 -1.02
CA LEU A 13 -14.80 -7.87 -1.60
C LEU A 13 -15.05 -8.21 -3.07
N LYS A 14 -13.98 -8.20 -3.87
CA LYS A 14 -14.09 -8.77 -5.22
C LYS A 14 -14.22 -10.28 -5.14
N SER A 15 -14.93 -10.86 -6.12
CA SER A 15 -15.21 -12.29 -6.17
C SER A 15 -13.98 -13.15 -6.50
N ASP A 16 -12.96 -12.54 -7.11
CA ASP A 16 -11.67 -13.14 -7.47
C ASP A 16 -10.62 -13.04 -6.34
N TYR A 17 -10.94 -12.34 -5.24
CA TYR A 17 -10.03 -12.14 -4.14
C TYR A 17 -10.24 -13.18 -3.04
N GLU A 18 -9.21 -13.99 -2.77
CA GLU A 18 -9.17 -14.94 -1.65
C GLU A 18 -7.94 -14.66 -0.76
N GLU A 19 -8.16 -14.42 0.53
CA GLU A 19 -7.08 -14.14 1.48
C GLU A 19 -6.62 -15.44 2.17
N PRO A 20 -5.29 -15.68 2.29
CA PRO A 20 -4.77 -16.81 3.04
C PRO A 20 -5.27 -16.75 4.49
N THR A 21 -6.07 -17.74 4.90
CA THR A 21 -6.67 -17.77 6.23
C THR A 21 -5.81 -18.54 7.24
N ASP A 22 -4.97 -19.45 6.76
CA ASP A 22 -4.13 -20.31 7.59
C ASP A 22 -2.67 -20.28 7.10
N MET A 23 -1.79 -19.85 8.00
CA MET A 23 -0.36 -19.73 7.76
C MET A 23 0.31 -21.09 7.57
N GLU A 24 -0.07 -22.10 8.35
CA GLU A 24 0.57 -23.42 8.29
C GLU A 24 0.19 -24.12 6.99
N LYS A 25 -1.07 -23.97 6.56
CA LYS A 25 -1.52 -24.43 5.25
C LYS A 25 -0.74 -23.74 4.12
N HIS A 26 -0.60 -22.41 4.19
CA HIS A 26 0.12 -21.65 3.16
C HIS A 26 1.61 -21.98 3.10
N LYS A 27 2.27 -22.12 4.26
CA LYS A 27 3.66 -22.60 4.33
C LYS A 27 3.82 -23.96 3.67
N LYS A 28 2.88 -24.89 3.91
CA LYS A 28 2.91 -26.22 3.31
C LYS A 28 2.73 -26.16 1.79
N GLU A 29 1.79 -25.36 1.29
CA GLU A 29 1.61 -25.13 -0.15
C GLU A 29 2.87 -24.55 -0.82
N LEU A 30 3.56 -23.61 -0.15
CA LEU A 30 4.83 -23.06 -0.62
C LEU A 30 5.95 -24.11 -0.63
N LEU A 31 6.02 -24.94 0.41
CA LEU A 31 7.01 -26.01 0.52
C LEU A 31 6.79 -27.09 -0.56
N ASP A 32 5.52 -27.49 -0.76
CA ASP A 32 5.10 -28.49 -1.74
C ASP A 32 5.31 -27.99 -3.18
N SER A 33 5.35 -26.67 -3.40
CA SER A 33 5.67 -26.09 -4.71
C SER A 33 7.12 -26.31 -5.14
N GLY A 34 8.01 -26.69 -4.21
CA GLY A 34 9.44 -26.96 -4.47
C GLY A 34 10.24 -25.73 -4.88
N LYS A 35 9.66 -24.52 -4.83
CA LYS A 35 10.27 -23.28 -5.35
C LYS A 35 11.27 -22.62 -4.38
N ALA A 36 11.22 -22.97 -3.09
CA ALA A 36 12.01 -22.30 -2.07
C ALA A 36 12.41 -23.26 -0.94
N THR A 37 13.53 -22.96 -0.29
CA THR A 37 14.00 -23.67 0.90
C THR A 37 13.15 -23.27 2.11
N PHE A 38 12.99 -24.16 3.10
CA PHE A 38 12.24 -23.86 4.34
C PHE A 38 12.66 -22.53 5.00
N HIS A 39 13.95 -22.22 5.01
CA HIS A 39 14.46 -20.98 5.60
C HIS A 39 14.02 -19.72 4.84
N GLU A 40 13.91 -19.79 3.52
CA GLU A 40 13.44 -18.69 2.67
C GLU A 40 11.95 -18.43 2.90
N ILE A 41 11.16 -19.51 2.95
CA ILE A 41 9.72 -19.45 3.27
C ILE A 41 9.51 -18.87 4.67
N LEU A 42 10.33 -19.26 5.66
CA LEU A 42 10.20 -18.74 7.02
C LEU A 42 10.53 -17.25 7.10
N ARG A 43 11.49 -16.78 6.29
CA ARG A 43 11.86 -15.36 6.21
C ARG A 43 10.78 -14.51 5.56
N GLU A 44 10.07 -15.07 4.58
CA GLU A 44 8.99 -14.42 3.83
C GLU A 44 7.65 -14.46 4.59
N VAL A 45 7.37 -15.56 5.28
CA VAL A 45 6.09 -15.73 5.98
C VAL A 45 6.18 -15.27 7.42
N ASP A 46 7.31 -15.28 8.13
CA ASP A 46 7.30 -14.95 9.55
C ASP A 46 7.52 -13.45 9.83
N ALA A 47 6.51 -12.82 10.42
CA ALA A 47 6.57 -11.44 10.88
C ALA A 47 7.62 -11.20 11.98
N GLN A 48 8.07 -12.22 12.71
CA GLN A 48 9.11 -12.11 13.72
C GLN A 48 10.51 -12.13 13.11
N TYR A 49 10.76 -13.01 12.14
CA TYR A 49 12.10 -13.31 11.63
C TYR A 49 12.52 -12.55 10.36
N GLY A 50 11.62 -11.97 9.56
CA GLY A 50 12.01 -11.39 8.27
C GLY A 50 11.05 -10.43 7.57
N MET A 51 11.18 -10.39 6.23
CA MET A 51 10.36 -9.61 5.29
C MET A 51 9.00 -10.28 5.22
N CYS A 52 8.05 -9.93 6.08
CA CYS A 52 6.76 -10.58 6.00
C CYS A 52 5.98 -10.18 4.73
N ASP A 53 5.26 -11.14 4.20
CA ASP A 53 4.31 -11.04 3.10
C ASP A 53 3.15 -10.05 3.31
N GLY A 54 3.03 -9.43 4.48
CA GLY A 54 1.97 -8.48 4.82
C GLY A 54 0.58 -9.11 5.04
N PHE A 55 0.45 -10.44 5.00
CA PHE A 55 -0.79 -11.14 5.33
C PHE A 55 -0.85 -11.48 6.82
N ASN A 56 -2.07 -11.41 7.39
CA ASN A 56 -2.29 -11.63 8.82
C ASN A 56 -2.74 -13.05 9.15
N TYR A 57 -3.14 -13.85 8.16
CA TYR A 57 -3.59 -15.24 8.34
C TYR A 57 -4.64 -15.41 9.46
N GLY A 58 -5.60 -14.48 9.52
CA GLY A 58 -6.65 -14.45 10.55
C GLY A 58 -6.17 -14.18 11.99
N SER A 59 -4.89 -13.90 12.21
CA SER A 59 -4.31 -13.68 13.55
C SER A 59 -4.19 -12.20 13.90
N ASN A 60 -4.89 -11.78 14.96
CA ASN A 60 -4.79 -10.41 15.50
C ASN A 60 -3.40 -10.09 16.06
N GLY A 61 -2.75 -11.06 16.71
CA GLY A 61 -1.40 -10.87 17.24
C GLY A 61 -0.41 -10.58 16.11
N ARG A 62 -0.57 -11.26 14.98
CA ARG A 62 0.23 -11.03 13.79
C ARG A 62 -0.09 -9.68 13.14
N TYR A 63 -1.36 -9.30 13.05
CA TYR A 63 -1.73 -7.95 12.58
C TYR A 63 -1.07 -6.83 13.40
N ALA A 64 -1.00 -6.99 14.72
CA ALA A 64 -0.33 -6.02 15.58
C ALA A 64 1.17 -5.94 15.28
N THR A 65 1.85 -7.08 15.16
CA THR A 65 3.30 -7.09 14.87
C THR A 65 3.63 -6.58 13.47
N THR A 66 2.85 -6.92 12.45
CA THR A 66 3.04 -6.40 11.07
C THR A 66 2.80 -4.89 11.01
N THR A 67 1.77 -4.39 11.70
CA THR A 67 1.49 -2.96 11.81
C THR A 67 2.61 -2.20 12.52
N MET A 68 3.12 -2.73 13.64
CA MET A 68 4.25 -2.14 14.37
C MET A 68 5.53 -2.09 13.54
N LYS A 69 5.75 -3.09 12.67
CA LYS A 69 6.88 -3.14 11.74
C LYS A 69 6.65 -2.34 10.45
N HIS A 70 5.53 -1.63 10.34
CA HIS A 70 5.13 -0.88 9.14
C HIS A 70 5.08 -1.72 7.86
N VAL A 71 4.85 -3.03 8.00
CA VAL A 71 4.71 -3.89 6.83
C VAL A 71 3.34 -3.66 6.21
N ARG A 72 3.35 -3.35 4.91
CA ARG A 72 2.14 -3.10 4.13
C ARG A 72 1.68 -4.42 3.51
N LYS A 73 0.37 -4.61 3.48
CA LYS A 73 -0.25 -5.68 2.71
C LYS A 73 0.10 -5.47 1.22
N PRO A 74 0.46 -6.53 0.47
CA PRO A 74 0.90 -6.41 -0.91
C PRO A 74 -0.24 -5.97 -1.84
N VAL A 75 -1.47 -6.37 -1.52
CA VAL A 75 -2.68 -5.95 -2.24
C VAL A 75 -3.28 -4.69 -1.64
N GLY A 76 -3.56 -3.72 -2.52
CA GLY A 76 -4.16 -2.45 -2.15
C GLY A 76 -5.68 -2.53 -2.00
N PRO A 77 -6.33 -1.50 -1.42
CA PRO A 77 -7.79 -1.48 -1.26
C PRO A 77 -8.57 -1.55 -2.58
N MET A 78 -8.01 -1.04 -3.68
CA MET A 78 -8.64 -1.08 -5.01
C MET A 78 -8.60 -2.48 -5.64
N GLU A 79 -7.67 -3.32 -5.21
CA GLU A 79 -7.57 -4.72 -5.63
C GLU A 79 -8.49 -5.61 -4.79
N LEU A 80 -8.61 -5.27 -3.50
CA LEU A 80 -9.38 -6.04 -2.52
C LEU A 80 -10.89 -5.84 -2.64
N PHE A 81 -11.33 -4.59 -2.79
CA PHE A 81 -12.75 -4.24 -2.74
C PHE A 81 -13.32 -3.90 -4.12
N ARG A 82 -14.58 -4.26 -4.33
CA ARG A 82 -15.36 -3.89 -5.52
C ARG A 82 -15.88 -2.46 -5.43
N VAL A 83 -16.22 -2.02 -4.23
CA VAL A 83 -16.73 -0.68 -3.93
C VAL A 83 -15.98 -0.10 -2.72
N PRO A 84 -15.82 1.23 -2.63
CA PRO A 84 -15.15 1.83 -1.49
C PRO A 84 -15.92 1.50 -0.20
N ALA A 85 -15.23 0.91 0.78
CA ALA A 85 -15.83 0.55 2.06
C ALA A 85 -15.99 1.77 2.99
N THR A 86 -15.13 2.78 2.82
CA THR A 86 -15.14 4.03 3.60
C THR A 86 -15.01 5.24 2.68
N GLU A 87 -15.45 6.41 3.15
CA GLU A 87 -15.37 7.65 2.37
C GLU A 87 -13.93 8.04 2.02
N SER A 88 -12.98 7.75 2.91
CA SER A 88 -11.55 7.97 2.65
C SER A 88 -11.01 7.18 1.46
N MET A 89 -11.67 6.09 1.06
CA MET A 89 -11.28 5.29 -0.10
C MET A 89 -11.84 5.84 -1.41
N ASN A 90 -12.86 6.70 -1.38
CA ASN A 90 -13.52 7.23 -2.58
C ASN A 90 -12.52 7.89 -3.53
N TYR A 91 -11.57 8.66 -3.00
CA TYR A 91 -10.55 9.33 -3.81
C TYR A 91 -9.72 8.34 -4.63
N GLY A 92 -9.24 7.26 -4.02
CA GLY A 92 -8.49 6.23 -4.73
C GLY A 92 -9.31 5.55 -5.81
N PHE A 93 -10.58 5.25 -5.51
CA PHE A 93 -11.51 4.65 -6.47
C PHE A 93 -11.79 5.56 -7.66
N TRP A 94 -11.99 6.87 -7.45
CA TRP A 94 -12.19 7.83 -8.54
C TRP A 94 -10.96 7.96 -9.45
N MET A 95 -9.76 7.94 -8.87
CA MET A 95 -8.50 7.99 -9.64
C MET A 95 -8.27 6.73 -10.50
N ALA A 96 -8.86 5.59 -10.10
CA ALA A 96 -8.76 4.33 -10.83
C ALA A 96 -9.90 4.09 -11.83
N ASP A 97 -10.95 4.92 -11.82
CA ASP A 97 -12.11 4.77 -12.71
C ASP A 97 -11.69 4.97 -14.18
N PRO A 98 -11.86 3.97 -15.06
CA PRO A 98 -11.48 4.09 -16.46
C PRO A 98 -12.26 5.18 -17.21
N VAL A 99 -13.49 5.48 -16.78
CA VAL A 99 -14.30 6.54 -17.41
C VAL A 99 -13.68 7.91 -17.13
N LEU A 100 -13.25 8.14 -15.88
CA LEU A 100 -12.63 9.40 -15.46
C LEU A 100 -11.17 9.54 -15.92
N LYS A 101 -10.47 8.42 -16.16
CA LYS A 101 -9.09 8.43 -16.63
C LYS A 101 -8.93 8.95 -18.05
N CYS A 102 -9.94 8.76 -18.90
CA CYS A 102 -9.91 9.15 -20.30
C CYS A 102 -10.26 10.63 -20.54
N ASP A 103 -10.93 11.29 -19.59
CA ASP A 103 -11.35 12.67 -19.74
C ASP A 103 -10.99 13.50 -18.50
N PRO A 104 -9.90 14.31 -18.56
CA PRO A 104 -9.53 15.14 -17.43
C PRO A 104 -10.61 16.22 -17.21
N TRP A 105 -11.22 16.21 -16.02
CA TRP A 105 -12.20 17.22 -15.60
C TRP A 105 -11.71 18.67 -15.77
N TYR A 106 -10.39 18.85 -15.73
CA TYR A 106 -9.72 20.13 -15.93
C TYR A 106 -8.53 19.98 -16.87
N LYS A 107 -8.58 20.70 -18.00
CA LYS A 107 -7.43 20.91 -18.86
C LYS A 107 -6.84 22.28 -18.53
N CYS A 108 -5.68 22.27 -17.87
CA CYS A 108 -4.95 23.50 -17.62
C CYS A 108 -4.60 24.15 -18.97
N ARG A 109 -5.00 25.41 -19.17
CA ARG A 109 -4.72 26.14 -20.43
C ARG A 109 -3.22 26.30 -20.64
N GLU A 110 -2.50 26.62 -19.56
CA GLU A 110 -1.05 26.80 -19.54
C GLU A 110 -0.50 26.26 -18.22
N THR A 111 0.40 25.28 -18.29
CA THR A 111 1.08 24.72 -17.11
C THR A 111 2.37 25.50 -16.85
N PHE A 112 2.33 26.41 -15.88
CA PHE A 112 3.54 27.07 -15.40
C PHE A 112 4.24 26.19 -14.37
N HIS A 113 5.17 25.34 -14.83
CA HIS A 113 6.10 24.68 -13.92
C HIS A 113 6.89 25.75 -13.18
N ARG A 114 6.79 25.82 -11.85
CA ARG A 114 7.68 26.66 -11.02
C ARG A 114 9.06 26.02 -10.97
N ALA A 115 9.74 25.98 -12.10
CA ALA A 115 11.12 25.53 -12.21
C ALA A 115 12.01 26.74 -11.98
N ASN A 116 12.56 26.88 -10.77
CA ASN A 116 13.72 27.72 -10.55
C ASN A 116 13.53 29.18 -10.99
N CYS A 117 12.57 29.91 -10.40
CA CYS A 117 12.46 31.33 -10.69
C CYS A 117 13.79 32.03 -10.34
N GLU A 118 14.16 33.03 -11.16
CA GLU A 118 15.41 33.81 -11.04
C GLU A 118 15.64 34.31 -9.60
N ILE A 119 14.56 34.68 -8.90
CA ILE A 119 14.59 35.10 -7.49
C ILE A 119 15.11 33.99 -6.58
N VAL A 120 14.67 32.75 -6.76
CA VAL A 120 15.12 31.61 -5.93
C VAL A 120 16.59 31.31 -6.21
N LYS A 121 17.01 31.30 -7.47
CA LYS A 121 18.43 31.11 -7.85
C LYS A 121 19.33 32.24 -7.34
N TYR A 122 18.87 33.49 -7.41
CA TYR A 122 19.59 34.67 -6.94
C TYR A 122 19.80 34.64 -5.43
N VAL A 123 18.76 34.31 -4.67
CA VAL A 123 18.84 34.19 -3.20
C VAL A 123 19.76 33.03 -2.80
N GLU A 124 19.64 31.87 -3.45
CA GLU A 124 20.55 30.72 -3.25
C GLU A 124 22.01 31.11 -3.53
N ARG A 125 22.28 31.86 -4.60
CA ARG A 125 23.62 32.33 -4.93
C ARG A 125 24.14 33.37 -3.94
N GLY A 126 23.29 34.29 -3.48
CA GLY A 126 23.62 35.29 -2.45
C GLY A 126 24.07 34.65 -1.13
N LEU A 127 23.34 33.63 -0.67
CA LEU A 127 23.67 32.87 0.54
C LEU A 127 25.00 32.09 0.46
N GLN A 128 25.38 31.63 -0.73
CA GLN A 128 26.66 30.95 -0.95
C GLN A 128 27.84 31.91 -0.84
N ILE A 129 27.69 33.13 -1.37
CA ILE A 129 28.78 34.10 -1.50
C ILE A 129 29.00 34.90 -0.21
N ASP A 130 27.93 35.33 0.45
CA ASP A 130 28.01 36.30 1.54
C ASP A 130 27.42 35.77 2.85
N LYS A 131 28.17 35.96 3.95
CA LYS A 131 27.79 35.56 5.30
C LYS A 131 26.69 36.45 5.88
N MET A 132 26.51 37.67 5.37
CA MET A 132 25.46 38.60 5.83
C MET A 132 24.05 38.11 5.51
N PHE A 133 23.88 37.27 4.50
CA PHE A 133 22.60 36.61 4.21
C PHE A 133 22.29 35.43 5.15
N ARG A 134 23.24 35.04 6.02
CA ARG A 134 23.11 33.90 6.96
C ARG A 134 22.76 34.34 8.40
N GLN A 135 22.12 35.50 8.57
CA GLN A 135 21.66 35.98 9.88
C GLN A 135 20.77 34.95 10.59
#